data_AF-A0A955EBH1-F1
#
_entry.id   AF-A0A955EBH1-F1
#
_cell.length_a   1.000
_cell.length_b   1.000
_cell.length_c   1.000
_cell.angle_alpha   90.00
_cell.angle_beta   90.00
_cell.angle_gamma   90.00
#
_symmetry.space_group_name_H-M   'P 1'
#
loop_
_entity.id
_entity.type
_entity.pdbx_description
1 polymer ?
#
loop_
_entity_poly.entity_id
_entity_poly.type
_entity_poly.pdbx_seq_one_letter_code
_entity_poly.pdbx_strand_id
1 'polypeptide(L)'
;IDVFKVEARRCEGASFLAQGTLYPDVIESVSATGGPSVTIKTHHNVGGLPKELGFTLVEPFRELFKDEVRQVGRLLGLPDRILNRHPFPGPGLAVRVLGEVTREKLAILRDADAIFREELRHWDWEGRTQQAFVVLLPVRTVGVQGDFRTYGYACAVRAVTTEDFMT
;
A
#
# COMPACT_ATOMS: atom_id res chain seq x y z
N ILE A 1 -2.58 15.28 -0.09
CA ILE A 1 -3.74 15.78 -0.86
C ILE A 1 -3.42 17.09 -1.56
N ASP A 2 -2.72 18.03 -0.93
CA ASP A 2 -2.42 19.35 -1.54
C ASP A 2 -1.64 19.27 -2.86
N VAL A 3 -0.64 18.38 -2.94
CA VAL A 3 0.08 18.13 -4.20
C VAL A 3 -0.88 17.71 -5.31
N PHE A 4 -1.83 16.81 -5.02
CA PHE A 4 -2.84 16.41 -6.00
C PHE A 4 -3.74 17.58 -6.41
N LYS A 5 -4.18 18.43 -5.48
CA LYS A 5 -4.96 19.65 -5.79
C LYS A 5 -4.19 20.59 -6.74
N VAL A 6 -2.89 20.77 -6.51
CA VAL A 6 -2.02 21.61 -7.36
C VAL A 6 -1.91 21.03 -8.76
N GLU A 7 -1.61 19.73 -8.89
CA GLU A 7 -1.47 19.10 -10.21
C GLU A 7 -2.81 19.01 -10.97
N ALA A 8 -3.92 18.73 -10.27
CA ALA A 8 -5.24 18.67 -10.88
C ALA A 8 -5.64 20.01 -11.54
N ARG A 9 -5.27 21.14 -10.94
CA ARG A 9 -5.51 22.48 -11.53
C ARG A 9 -4.71 22.75 -12.80
N ARG A 10 -3.63 22.01 -13.05
CA ARG A 10 -2.84 22.11 -14.29
C ARG A 10 -3.41 21.27 -15.43
N CYS A 11 -4.32 20.34 -15.14
CA CYS A 11 -4.99 19.54 -16.14
C CYS A 11 -6.22 20.28 -16.67
N GLU A 12 -6.03 21.05 -17.74
CA GLU A 12 -7.13 21.74 -18.43
C GLU A 12 -8.12 20.74 -19.05
N GLY A 13 -9.41 21.00 -18.90
CA GLY A 13 -10.47 20.20 -19.54
C GLY A 13 -10.82 18.87 -18.85
N ALA A 14 -10.19 18.55 -17.71
CA ALA A 14 -10.57 17.39 -16.93
C ALA A 14 -11.91 17.63 -16.19
N SER A 15 -12.93 16.82 -16.50
CA SER A 15 -14.24 16.87 -15.82
C SER A 15 -14.48 15.69 -14.88
N PHE A 16 -13.66 14.65 -14.99
CA PHE A 16 -13.83 13.39 -14.27
C PHE A 16 -12.61 13.04 -13.44
N LEU A 17 -12.85 12.43 -12.29
CA LEU A 17 -11.82 11.79 -11.46
C LEU A 17 -12.13 10.30 -11.38
N ALA A 18 -11.28 9.47 -11.99
CA ALA A 18 -11.41 8.02 -11.91
C ALA A 18 -10.79 7.49 -10.62
N GLN A 19 -11.48 6.58 -9.92
CA GLN A 19 -10.98 5.92 -8.72
C GLN A 19 -11.19 4.41 -8.80
N GLY A 20 -10.18 3.64 -8.38
CA GLY A 20 -10.21 2.17 -8.39
C GLY A 20 -10.90 1.54 -7.18
N THR A 21 -11.98 2.17 -6.68
CA THR A 21 -12.77 1.67 -5.53
C THR A 21 -13.31 0.29 -5.82
N LEU A 22 -13.19 -0.63 -4.86
CA LEU A 22 -13.70 -1.99 -4.97
C LEU A 22 -14.98 -2.16 -4.16
N TYR A 23 -15.72 -3.25 -4.43
CA TYR A 23 -16.94 -3.57 -3.69
C TYR A 23 -16.73 -3.71 -2.17
N PRO A 24 -15.65 -4.36 -1.66
CA PRO A 24 -15.33 -4.35 -0.24
C PRO A 24 -15.22 -2.94 0.38
N ASP A 25 -14.63 -1.98 -0.35
CA ASP A 25 -14.50 -0.60 0.14
C ASP A 25 -15.87 0.08 0.30
N VAL A 26 -16.84 -0.27 -0.56
CA VAL A 26 -18.20 0.27 -0.50
C VAL A 26 -18.94 -0.25 0.72
N ILE A 27 -18.96 -1.57 0.94
CA ILE A 27 -19.69 -2.18 2.06
C ILE A 27 -19.10 -1.81 3.42
N GLU A 28 -17.79 -1.54 3.50
CA GLU A 28 -17.15 -1.02 4.72
C GLU A 28 -17.49 0.45 4.99
N SER A 29 -17.80 1.22 3.93
CA SER A 29 -18.15 2.65 4.04
C SER A 29 -19.63 2.90 4.34
N VAL A 30 -20.49 1.92 4.07
CA VAL A 30 -21.93 1.95 4.38
C VAL A 30 -22.12 1.22 5.70
N SER A 31 -22.50 1.90 6.78
CA SER A 31 -22.73 1.26 8.07
C SER A 31 -23.81 0.19 7.94
N ALA A 32 -23.42 -1.09 7.98
CA ALA A 32 -24.37 -2.21 7.94
C ALA A 32 -25.30 -2.25 9.16
N THR A 33 -24.96 -1.50 10.21
CA THR A 33 -25.76 -1.35 11.42
C THR A 33 -25.53 0.06 11.95
N GLY A 34 -26.59 0.86 12.14
CA GLY A 34 -26.56 2.25 12.63
C GLY A 34 -26.02 2.47 14.06
N GLY A 35 -25.06 1.66 14.50
CA GLY A 35 -24.23 1.93 15.67
C GLY A 35 -23.04 2.85 15.32
N PRO A 36 -22.31 3.34 16.33
CA PRO A 36 -21.18 4.25 16.14
C PRO A 36 -19.95 3.47 15.64
N SER A 37 -20.08 2.77 14.50
CA SER A 37 -18.91 2.35 13.76
C SER A 37 -18.30 3.64 13.22
N VAL A 38 -17.30 4.12 13.95
CA VAL A 38 -16.44 5.21 13.51
C VAL A 38 -16.14 4.98 12.04
N THR A 39 -16.34 6.01 11.21
CA THR A 39 -16.04 6.06 9.78
C THR A 39 -14.53 5.92 9.60
N ILE A 40 -13.99 4.74 9.92
CA ILE A 40 -12.54 4.50 10.12
C ILE A 40 -11.79 4.53 8.78
N LYS A 41 -12.49 4.44 7.64
CA LYS A 41 -11.87 4.37 6.31
C LYS A 41 -12.24 5.53 5.37
N THR A 42 -12.38 6.76 5.89
CA THR A 42 -12.43 7.99 5.06
C THR A 42 -11.17 8.23 4.21
N HIS A 43 -10.10 7.45 4.42
CA HIS A 43 -8.80 7.60 3.76
C HIS A 43 -8.60 6.75 2.50
N HIS A 44 -9.50 5.81 2.19
CA HIS A 44 -9.37 4.95 1.00
C HIS A 44 -10.02 5.55 -0.25
N ASN A 45 -11.06 6.36 -0.06
CA ASN A 45 -11.72 7.11 -1.11
C ASN A 45 -11.32 8.57 -1.01
N VAL A 46 -11.21 9.30 -2.13
CA VAL A 46 -10.82 10.71 -2.13
C VAL A 46 -11.89 11.65 -1.50
N GLY A 47 -12.82 11.12 -0.71
CA GLY A 47 -13.76 11.86 0.14
C GLY A 47 -14.49 13.00 -0.60
N GLY A 48 -14.55 14.17 0.04
CA GLY A 48 -15.12 15.40 -0.52
C GLY A 48 -14.26 16.12 -1.56
N LEU A 49 -13.04 15.62 -1.83
CA LEU A 49 -12.10 16.25 -2.76
C LEU A 49 -12.61 16.41 -4.20
N PRO A 50 -13.35 15.44 -4.79
CA PRO A 50 -13.90 15.60 -6.13
C PRO A 50 -14.83 16.82 -6.20
N LYS A 51 -15.68 17.00 -5.17
CA LYS A 51 -16.62 18.14 -5.09
C LYS A 51 -15.88 19.47 -4.94
N GLU A 52 -14.85 19.53 -4.10
CA GLU A 52 -14.02 20.73 -3.92
C GLU A 52 -13.28 21.15 -5.20
N LEU A 53 -12.93 20.18 -6.05
CA LEU A 53 -12.20 20.41 -7.30
C LEU A 53 -13.10 20.48 -8.54
N GLY A 54 -14.43 20.31 -8.37
CA GLY A 54 -15.39 20.32 -9.48
C GLY A 54 -15.38 19.06 -10.36
N PHE A 55 -14.78 17.96 -9.91
CA PHE A 55 -14.76 16.69 -10.64
C PHE A 55 -16.01 15.85 -10.36
N THR A 56 -16.47 15.16 -11.41
CA THR A 56 -17.40 14.04 -11.29
C THR A 56 -16.62 12.74 -11.06
N LEU A 57 -16.92 12.03 -9.96
CA LEU A 57 -16.23 10.80 -9.62
C LEU A 57 -16.71 9.63 -10.51
N VAL A 58 -15.78 8.81 -11.01
CA VAL A 58 -16.05 7.61 -11.80
C VAL A 58 -15.35 6.41 -11.16
N GLU A 59 -16.11 5.41 -10.74
CA GLU A 59 -15.61 4.24 -9.99
C GLU A 59 -15.94 2.93 -10.74
N PRO A 60 -15.19 2.56 -11.78
CA PRO A 60 -15.56 1.46 -12.68
C PRO A 60 -15.50 0.08 -12.04
N PHE A 61 -14.81 -0.07 -10.90
CA PHE A 61 -14.64 -1.35 -10.20
C PHE A 61 -15.49 -1.45 -8.92
N ARG A 62 -16.41 -0.50 -8.71
CA ARG A 62 -17.20 -0.36 -7.48
C ARG A 62 -18.02 -1.61 -7.13
N GLU A 63 -18.37 -2.41 -8.13
CA GLU A 63 -19.18 -3.64 -7.97
C GLU A 63 -18.33 -4.92 -8.03
N LEU A 64 -17.00 -4.80 -8.07
CA LEU A 64 -16.09 -5.93 -8.23
C LEU A 64 -15.27 -6.21 -6.97
N PHE A 65 -15.02 -7.50 -6.71
CA PHE A 65 -14.02 -7.98 -5.77
C PHE A 65 -12.61 -7.96 -6.38
N LYS A 66 -11.60 -8.16 -5.52
CA LYS A 66 -10.19 -8.01 -5.91
C LYS A 66 -9.75 -9.03 -6.96
N ASP A 67 -10.23 -10.26 -6.86
CA ASP A 67 -10.00 -11.34 -7.81
C ASP A 67 -10.64 -11.07 -9.17
N GLU A 68 -11.85 -10.50 -9.20
CA GLU A 68 -12.53 -10.06 -10.43
C GLU A 68 -11.76 -8.92 -11.11
N VAL A 69 -11.28 -7.93 -10.35
CA VAL A 69 -10.43 -6.87 -10.89
C VAL A 69 -9.13 -7.41 -11.46
N ARG A 70 -8.55 -8.46 -10.87
CA ARG A 70 -7.39 -9.15 -11.45
C ARG A 70 -7.74 -9.80 -12.79
N GLN A 71 -8.90 -10.44 -12.91
CA GLN A 71 -9.36 -11.04 -14.17
C GLN A 71 -9.55 -9.97 -15.26
N VAL A 72 -10.22 -8.86 -14.93
CA VAL A 72 -10.34 -7.69 -15.84
C VAL A 72 -8.96 -7.21 -16.27
N GLY A 73 -8.03 -7.10 -15.33
CA GLY A 73 -6.66 -6.70 -15.63
C GLY A 73 -5.94 -7.64 -16.60
N ARG A 74 -6.14 -8.97 -16.48
CA ARG A 74 -5.59 -9.94 -17.44
C ARG A 74 -6.19 -9.77 -18.83
N LEU A 75 -7.50 -9.55 -18.92
CA LEU A 75 -8.19 -9.30 -20.19
C LEU A 75 -7.68 -8.01 -20.87
N LEU A 76 -7.29 -7.00 -20.08
CA LEU A 76 -6.67 -5.77 -20.55
C LEU A 76 -5.17 -5.90 -20.86
N GLY A 77 -4.59 -7.10 -20.71
CA GLY A 77 -3.18 -7.37 -21.01
C GLY A 77 -2.19 -6.87 -19.95
N LEU A 78 -2.62 -6.62 -18.72
CA LEU A 78 -1.70 -6.24 -17.64
C LEU A 78 -0.80 -7.44 -17.26
N PRO A 79 0.50 -7.22 -17.03
CA PRO A 79 1.41 -8.27 -16.58
C PRO A 79 0.98 -8.88 -15.24
N ASP A 80 1.06 -10.22 -15.12
CA ASP A 80 0.72 -10.93 -13.89
C ASP A 80 1.50 -10.44 -12.66
N ARG A 81 2.76 -10.02 -12.85
CA ARG A 81 3.58 -9.37 -11.82
C ARG A 81 2.88 -8.17 -11.17
N ILE A 82 2.14 -7.38 -11.95
CA ILE A 82 1.45 -6.18 -11.45
C ILE A 82 0.16 -6.60 -10.74
N LEU A 83 -0.59 -7.55 -11.32
CA LEU A 83 -1.88 -8.02 -10.81
C LEU A 83 -1.75 -8.78 -9.49
N ASN A 84 -0.66 -9.54 -9.33
CA ASN A 84 -0.39 -10.37 -8.16
C ASN A 84 0.54 -9.69 -7.15
N ARG A 85 0.91 -8.42 -7.37
CA ARG A 85 1.75 -7.67 -6.43
C ARG A 85 1.05 -7.57 -5.06
N HIS A 86 1.80 -7.79 -3.99
CA HIS A 86 1.31 -7.60 -2.62
C HIS A 86 0.75 -6.18 -2.42
N PRO A 87 -0.29 -6.02 -1.59
CA PRO A 87 -0.79 -4.71 -1.20
C PRO A 87 0.32 -3.87 -0.54
N PHE A 88 0.39 -2.61 -0.93
CA PHE A 88 1.34 -1.64 -0.39
C PHE A 88 0.56 -0.44 0.20
N PRO A 89 0.83 -0.03 1.45
CA PRO A 89 0.03 0.98 2.12
C PRO A 89 0.22 2.37 1.50
N GLY A 90 -0.80 3.23 1.60
CA GLY A 90 -0.75 4.61 1.07
C GLY A 90 0.43 5.45 1.58
N PRO A 91 0.69 5.49 2.92
CA PRO A 91 1.90 6.12 3.47
C PRO A 91 3.22 5.41 3.12
N GLY A 92 3.15 4.25 2.48
CA GLY A 92 4.29 3.47 2.00
C GLY A 92 5.27 3.08 3.10
N LEU A 93 6.55 3.38 2.90
CA LEU A 93 7.61 3.02 3.84
C LEU A 93 7.58 3.85 5.14
N ALA A 94 6.86 4.96 5.17
CA ALA A 94 6.80 5.82 6.35
C ALA A 94 6.23 5.07 7.58
N VAL A 95 5.25 4.19 7.36
CA VAL A 95 4.67 3.34 8.43
C VAL A 95 5.51 2.09 8.73
N ARG A 96 6.60 1.87 8.00
CA ARG A 96 7.54 0.76 8.18
C ARG A 96 8.88 1.21 8.77
N VAL A 97 9.05 2.51 9.02
CA VAL A 97 10.15 3.05 9.82
C VAL A 97 9.55 3.44 11.17
N LEU A 98 9.96 2.76 12.24
CA LEU A 98 9.49 3.11 13.57
C LEU A 98 10.25 4.35 14.08
N GLY A 99 9.48 5.35 14.51
CA GLY A 99 10.01 6.65 14.93
C GLY A 99 10.21 7.63 13.77
N GLU A 100 11.19 8.51 13.90
CA GLU A 100 11.45 9.55 12.89
C GLU A 100 11.86 8.95 11.54
N VAL A 101 11.20 9.42 10.47
CA VAL A 101 11.45 9.03 9.08
C VAL A 101 12.52 9.94 8.47
N THR A 102 13.72 9.40 8.27
CA THR A 102 14.84 10.10 7.63
C THR A 102 15.20 9.48 6.29
N ARG A 103 15.87 10.24 5.42
CA ARG A 103 16.34 9.73 4.11
C ARG A 103 17.27 8.52 4.25
N GLU A 104 18.15 8.54 5.25
CA GLU A 104 19.07 7.45 5.57
C GLU A 104 18.30 6.17 5.96
N LYS A 105 17.38 6.26 6.93
CA LYS A 105 16.57 5.12 7.34
C LYS A 105 15.72 4.55 6.21
N LEU A 106 15.18 5.42 5.35
CA LEU A 106 14.45 4.99 4.17
C LEU A 106 15.35 4.28 3.15
N ALA A 107 16.61 4.68 2.99
CA ALA A 107 17.55 3.98 2.12
C ALA A 107 17.82 2.56 2.64
N ILE A 108 18.18 2.44 3.92
CA ILE A 108 18.42 1.15 4.59
C ILE A 108 17.19 0.23 4.46
N LEU A 109 15.99 0.76 4.71
CA LEU A 109 14.77 -0.02 4.61
C LEU A 109 14.45 -0.45 3.18
N ARG A 110 14.68 0.40 2.18
CA ARG A 110 14.47 0.02 0.77
C ARG A 110 15.37 -1.13 0.37
N ASP A 111 16.64 -1.09 0.77
CA ASP A 111 17.61 -2.13 0.45
C ASP A 111 17.23 -3.45 1.14
N ALA A 112 16.91 -3.40 2.44
CA ALA A 112 16.47 -4.58 3.18
C ALA A 112 15.17 -5.20 2.62
N ASP A 113 14.18 -4.37 2.29
CA ASP A 113 12.91 -4.85 1.69
C ASP A 113 13.09 -5.39 0.27
N ALA A 114 14.01 -4.82 -0.51
CA ALA A 114 14.35 -5.33 -1.84
C ALA A 114 14.97 -6.73 -1.76
N ILE A 115 15.96 -6.92 -0.89
CA ILE A 115 16.61 -8.22 -0.65
C ILE A 115 15.56 -9.23 -0.18
N PHE A 116 14.76 -8.91 0.83
CA PHE A 116 13.76 -9.83 1.35
C PHE A 116 12.75 -10.25 0.27
N ARG A 117 12.25 -9.30 -0.54
CA ARG A 117 11.34 -9.62 -1.65
C ARG A 117 12.01 -10.41 -2.76
N GLU A 118 13.31 -10.27 -2.98
CA GLU A 118 14.08 -11.09 -3.92
C GLU A 118 14.17 -12.53 -3.45
N GLU A 119 14.52 -12.74 -2.19
CA GLU A 119 14.55 -14.08 -1.59
C GLU A 119 13.17 -14.75 -1.62
N LEU A 120 12.09 -14.03 -1.29
CA LEU A 120 10.73 -14.59 -1.39
C LEU A 120 10.38 -15.06 -2.80
N ARG A 121 10.86 -14.38 -3.85
CA ARG A 121 10.69 -14.83 -5.23
C ARG A 121 11.58 -16.02 -5.54
N HIS A 122 12.85 -15.98 -5.11
CA HIS A 122 13.80 -17.05 -5.33
C HIS A 122 13.32 -18.40 -4.77
N TRP A 123 12.63 -18.36 -3.63
CA TRP A 123 12.10 -19.54 -2.93
C TRP A 123 10.61 -19.81 -3.20
N ASP A 124 9.99 -19.22 -4.23
CA ASP A 124 8.58 -19.41 -4.61
C ASP A 124 7.54 -19.13 -3.50
N TRP A 125 7.85 -18.19 -2.59
CA TRP A 125 6.97 -17.76 -1.49
C TRP A 125 6.14 -16.52 -1.81
N GLU A 126 6.45 -15.78 -2.87
CA GLU A 126 5.73 -14.56 -3.24
C GLU A 126 4.22 -14.81 -3.45
N GLY A 127 3.85 -15.95 -4.07
CA GLY A 127 2.46 -16.35 -4.27
C GLY A 127 1.81 -17.07 -3.08
N ARG A 128 2.58 -17.43 -2.05
CA ARG A 128 2.11 -18.16 -0.85
C ARG A 128 1.85 -17.25 0.34
N THR A 129 2.23 -15.98 0.22
CA THR A 129 2.04 -14.94 1.22
C THR A 129 1.21 -13.82 0.62
N GLN A 130 0.31 -13.27 1.43
CA GLN A 130 -0.59 -12.19 0.98
C GLN A 130 0.05 -10.82 1.20
N GLN A 131 0.97 -10.73 2.17
CA GLN A 131 1.79 -9.55 2.37
C GLN A 131 3.10 -9.93 3.06
N ALA A 132 4.20 -9.42 2.51
CA ALA A 132 5.52 -9.59 3.10
C ALA A 132 6.36 -8.31 2.95
N PHE A 133 7.00 -7.89 4.04
CA PHE A 133 7.81 -6.67 4.08
C PHE A 133 8.78 -6.63 5.28
N VAL A 134 9.70 -5.68 5.21
CA VAL A 134 10.62 -5.35 6.31
C VAL A 134 10.13 -4.11 7.07
N VAL A 135 10.37 -4.07 8.38
CA VAL A 135 10.19 -2.91 9.25
C VAL A 135 11.53 -2.55 9.89
N LEU A 136 11.92 -1.28 9.82
CA LEU A 136 13.13 -0.78 10.48
C LEU A 136 12.81 -0.39 11.92
N LEU A 137 13.50 -1.01 12.88
CA LEU A 137 13.29 -0.76 14.30
C LEU A 137 14.18 0.40 14.79
N PRO A 138 13.77 1.17 15.81
CA PRO A 138 14.54 2.30 16.32
C PRO A 138 15.60 1.84 17.33
N VAL A 139 16.19 0.66 17.10
CA VAL A 139 17.20 0.06 17.96
C VAL A 139 18.48 -0.17 17.17
N ARG A 140 19.61 0.18 17.79
CA ARG A 140 20.94 -0.05 17.21
C ARG A 140 21.50 -1.36 17.75
N THR A 141 22.22 -2.07 16.89
CA THR A 141 22.93 -3.31 17.24
C THR A 141 24.38 -3.19 16.85
N VAL A 142 25.24 -3.94 17.55
CA VAL A 142 26.66 -4.03 17.22
C VAL A 142 26.87 -5.23 16.31
N GLY A 143 27.49 -4.99 15.17
CA GLY A 143 27.98 -6.02 14.25
C GLY A 143 29.50 -6.12 14.32
N VAL A 144 30.04 -7.18 13.71
CA VAL A 144 31.46 -7.36 13.49
C VAL A 144 31.68 -7.50 11.99
N GLN A 145 32.57 -6.67 11.44
CA GLN A 145 32.97 -6.74 10.03
C GLN A 145 34.49 -6.70 9.96
N GLY A 146 35.09 -7.86 9.64
CA GLY A 146 36.54 -8.07 9.80
C GLY A 146 36.95 -7.87 11.27
N ASP A 147 37.98 -7.06 11.50
CA ASP A 147 38.50 -6.75 12.84
C ASP A 147 37.82 -5.53 13.50
N PHE A 148 36.83 -4.92 12.84
CA PHE A 148 36.16 -3.71 13.31
C PHE A 148 34.74 -3.97 13.82
N ARG A 149 34.33 -3.18 14.82
CA ARG A 149 32.94 -3.11 15.27
C ARG A 149 32.16 -2.18 14.35
N THR A 150 30.98 -2.62 13.94
CA THR A 150 30.02 -1.83 13.16
C THR A 150 28.75 -1.60 13.98
N TYR A 151 28.01 -0.54 13.65
CA TYR A 151 26.75 -0.23 14.32
C TYR A 151 25.64 -0.16 13.28
N GLY A 152 24.71 -1.10 13.35
CA GLY A 152 23.58 -1.21 12.43
C GLY A 152 22.24 -0.89 13.10
N TYR A 153 21.19 -0.83 12.31
CA TYR A 153 19.82 -0.91 12.81
C TYR A 153 19.34 -2.36 12.78
N ALA A 154 18.58 -2.77 13.78
CA ALA A 154 17.81 -4.01 13.66
C ALA A 154 16.59 -3.79 12.75
N CYS A 155 16.20 -4.84 12.04
CA CYS A 155 14.95 -4.87 11.29
C CYS A 155 14.12 -6.11 11.66
N ALA A 156 12.82 -6.02 11.46
CA ALA A 156 11.88 -7.12 11.59
C ALA A 156 11.36 -7.50 10.22
N VAL A 157 11.37 -8.80 9.92
CA VAL A 157 10.70 -9.37 8.75
C VAL A 157 9.27 -9.74 9.15
N ARG A 158 8.29 -9.26 8.38
CA ARG A 158 6.88 -9.62 8.57
C ARG A 158 6.36 -10.24 7.27
N ALA A 159 5.93 -11.49 7.35
CA ALA A 159 5.21 -12.18 6.29
C ALA A 159 3.94 -12.79 6.89
N VAL A 160 2.81 -12.61 6.20
CA VAL A 160 1.52 -13.12 6.65
C VAL A 160 0.80 -13.84 5.52
N THR A 161 0.10 -14.90 5.91
CA THR A 161 -0.89 -15.58 5.08
C THR A 161 -2.25 -15.32 5.70
N THR A 162 -3.17 -14.76 4.92
CA THR A 162 -4.51 -14.35 5.38
C THR A 162 -5.48 -14.38 4.20
N GLU A 163 -6.75 -14.60 4.46
CA GLU A 163 -7.79 -14.57 3.41
C GLU A 163 -8.31 -13.16 3.17
N ASP A 164 -8.42 -12.34 4.22
CA ASP A 164 -9.15 -11.07 4.21
C ASP A 164 -8.41 -9.88 4.87
N PHE A 165 -7.20 -10.10 5.41
CA PHE A 165 -6.44 -9.13 6.21
C PHE A 165 -7.14 -8.67 7.50
N MET A 166 -8.25 -9.31 7.87
CA MET A 166 -8.95 -9.09 9.14
C MET A 166 -8.53 -10.12 10.19
N THR A 167 -8.16 -11.34 9.76
CA THR A 167 -7.64 -12.41 10.61
C THR A 167 -6.36 -13.05 10.10
#